data_AF-Q0CFZ7-F1
#
_entry.id   AF-Q0CFZ7-F1
#
_cell.length_a   1.000
_cell.length_b   1.000
_cell.length_c   1.000
_cell.angle_alpha   90.00
_cell.angle_beta   90.00
_cell.angle_gamma   90.00
#
_symmetry.space_group_name_H-M   'P 1'
#
loop_
_entity.id
_entity.type
_entity.pdbx_description
1 polymer ?
#
loop_
_entity_poly.entity_id
_entity_poly.type
_entity_poly.pdbx_seq_one_letter_code
_entity_poly.pdbx_strand_id
1 'polypeptide(L)'
;MDSLWESLSVLSHKLGLESMDDVQAASVNALSAMKFRKIFSRAIYDDLLEKIDRANQTLKTLSEQSYQREGSRRDTREWRRRMNAQMVNRRYGRELYDILIQGRCWKCPCQLEHAVCLQLDTSTVRIGGHDRAAAKAKFLMLLASGKKPPPHDSTSWWHEVEIEPDTDFLGCQVSNSAATILPDGSRLPSSRHRVHFEPTEPPNAACEMQASTESTQAIADMCTALRDVDVSRPHKAKECIGYVAQSTDADPRYNVSILRHLDQVQFQSLQDILAGSSFPQKTGCQRLKPLSRRDRLCLAVILACSIFQFHGTWLREAWSTSDILFARGSAVEDLSIDKPYLFCKVDPADCKDESFVMPGPDAMQNHILFPLGVTLIELSLGECMALSGSPDIGDSKCHLSHFHETADLLRRVYWESGCNYADVVKECLFPKKAVGLQFGDSVFEERVFESVVSPLLRDWAYFEGPAYVK
;
A
#
# COMPACT_ATOMS: atom_id res chain seq x y z
N MET A 1 3.77 55.25 20.16
CA MET A 1 3.18 55.63 21.46
C MET A 1 2.76 57.10 21.47
N ASP A 2 3.48 57.99 20.79
CA ASP A 2 3.19 59.44 20.80
C ASP A 2 1.82 59.82 20.21
N SER A 3 1.36 59.13 19.16
CA SER A 3 0.05 59.39 18.53
C SER A 3 -1.15 59.11 19.45
N LEU A 4 -1.00 58.18 20.41
CA LEU A 4 -2.09 57.79 21.32
C LEU A 4 -2.20 58.79 22.46
N TRP A 5 -1.06 59.33 22.92
CA TRP A 5 -1.02 60.43 23.88
C TRP A 5 -1.64 61.70 23.30
N GLU A 6 -1.32 62.03 22.05
CA GLU A 6 -1.86 63.20 21.35
C GLU A 6 -3.37 63.10 21.14
N SER A 7 -3.86 61.90 20.78
CA SER A 7 -5.29 61.62 20.66
C SER A 7 -6.02 61.71 22.01
N LEU A 8 -5.40 61.24 23.09
CA LEU A 8 -5.95 61.34 24.45
C LEU A 8 -5.96 62.79 24.96
N SER A 9 -4.94 63.60 24.64
CA SER A 9 -4.93 65.03 24.96
C SER A 9 -6.01 65.79 24.21
N VAL A 10 -6.19 65.52 22.91
CA VAL A 10 -7.28 66.12 22.12
C VAL A 10 -8.66 65.71 22.65
N LEU A 11 -8.82 64.46 23.08
CA LEU A 11 -10.07 63.99 23.66
C LEU A 11 -10.32 64.63 25.04
N SER A 12 -9.28 64.75 25.87
CA SER A 12 -9.32 65.44 27.18
C SER A 12 -9.75 66.89 27.04
N HIS A 13 -9.17 67.60 26.07
CA HIS A 13 -9.53 68.97 25.73
C HIS A 13 -10.96 69.07 25.20
N LYS A 14 -11.38 68.16 24.29
CA LYS A 14 -12.76 68.15 23.75
C LYS A 14 -13.82 67.82 24.80
N LEU A 15 -13.48 67.05 25.82
CA LEU A 15 -14.35 66.74 26.96
C LEU A 15 -14.34 67.83 28.04
N GLY A 16 -13.60 68.92 27.84
CA GLY A 16 -13.56 70.08 28.75
C GLY A 16 -12.82 69.80 30.06
N LEU A 17 -11.93 68.80 30.10
CA LEU A 17 -11.29 68.34 31.34
C LEU A 17 -10.08 69.19 31.77
N GLU A 18 -9.57 70.06 30.89
CA GLU A 18 -8.38 70.89 31.16
C GLU A 18 -8.71 72.27 31.78
N SER A 19 -9.98 72.64 31.87
CA SER A 19 -10.45 73.91 32.41
C SER A 19 -11.40 73.69 33.59
N MET A 20 -10.83 73.31 34.74
CA MET A 20 -11.50 73.50 36.02
C MET A 20 -10.54 74.21 36.95
N ASP A 21 -10.59 75.54 36.89
CA ASP A 21 -10.16 76.38 38.00
C ASP A 21 -10.99 75.99 39.23
N ASP A 22 -10.28 75.80 40.34
CA ASP A 22 -10.83 75.55 41.67
C ASP A 22 -11.88 76.61 41.99
N VAL A 23 -13.14 76.18 42.10
CA VAL A 23 -14.16 76.56 43.09
C VAL A 23 -15.55 76.37 42.48
N GLN A 24 -16.32 75.44 43.04
CA GLN A 24 -17.77 75.24 42.86
C GLN A 24 -18.27 74.65 41.52
N ALA A 25 -17.87 73.41 41.21
CA ALA A 25 -18.82 72.46 40.61
C ALA A 25 -18.78 71.13 41.37
N ALA A 26 -19.79 70.93 42.20
CA ALA A 26 -19.94 69.77 43.07
C ALA A 26 -20.03 68.44 42.29
N SER A 27 -19.01 67.62 42.56
CA SER A 27 -19.05 66.21 42.92
C SER A 27 -19.53 65.12 41.94
N VAL A 28 -20.23 65.40 40.84
CA VAL A 28 -20.60 64.32 39.89
C VAL A 28 -19.63 64.25 38.70
N ASN A 29 -19.20 65.39 38.16
CA ASN A 29 -18.36 65.46 36.96
C ASN A 29 -16.87 65.19 37.22
N ALA A 30 -16.33 65.63 38.36
CA ALA A 30 -14.94 65.31 38.73
C ALA A 30 -14.77 63.82 39.05
N LEU A 31 -15.77 63.21 39.69
CA LEU A 31 -15.77 61.78 39.98
C LEU A 31 -15.94 60.96 38.68
N SER A 32 -16.78 61.40 37.75
CA SER A 32 -16.93 60.74 36.44
C SER A 32 -15.68 60.92 35.58
N ALA A 33 -15.02 62.07 35.60
CA ALA A 33 -13.74 62.33 34.92
C ALA A 33 -12.58 61.50 35.51
N MET A 34 -12.48 61.39 36.84
CA MET A 34 -11.50 60.49 37.47
C MET A 34 -11.80 59.03 37.18
N LYS A 35 -13.08 58.62 37.18
CA LYS A 35 -13.48 57.28 36.74
C LYS A 35 -13.11 57.04 35.28
N PHE A 36 -13.33 58.02 34.40
CA PHE A 36 -12.96 57.96 32.99
C PHE A 36 -11.43 57.82 32.84
N ARG A 37 -10.64 58.68 33.48
CA ARG A 37 -9.17 58.63 33.47
C ARG A 37 -8.62 57.33 34.08
N LYS A 38 -9.32 56.76 35.06
CA LYS A 38 -8.99 55.45 35.64
C LYS A 38 -9.33 54.30 34.69
N ILE A 39 -10.45 54.37 33.97
CA ILE A 39 -10.84 53.42 32.91
C ILE A 39 -9.85 53.46 31.74
N PHE A 40 -9.36 54.64 31.37
CA PHE A 40 -8.30 54.83 30.38
C PHE A 40 -6.88 54.79 30.97
N SER A 41 -6.72 54.27 32.19
CA SER A 41 -5.39 54.21 32.80
C SER A 41 -4.53 53.24 32.03
N ARG A 42 -3.27 53.64 31.81
CA ARG A 42 -2.24 52.82 31.15
C ARG A 42 -2.17 51.40 31.71
N ALA A 43 -2.32 51.25 33.03
CA ALA A 43 -2.33 49.94 33.69
C ALA A 43 -3.47 49.01 33.21
N ILE A 44 -4.67 49.55 32.92
CA ILE A 44 -5.78 48.74 32.39
C ILE A 44 -5.49 48.33 30.94
N TYR A 45 -4.92 49.23 30.13
CA TYR A 45 -4.53 48.88 28.76
C TYR A 45 -3.40 47.85 28.72
N ASP A 46 -2.37 48.02 29.54
CA ASP A 46 -1.26 47.07 29.63
C ASP A 46 -1.75 45.69 30.08
N ASP A 47 -2.64 45.60 31.08
CA ASP A 47 -3.28 44.34 31.50
C ASP A 47 -4.14 43.71 30.39
N LEU A 48 -4.91 44.52 29.64
CA LEU A 48 -5.69 44.03 28.51
C LEU A 48 -4.81 43.52 27.37
N LEU A 49 -3.73 44.23 27.03
CA LEU A 49 -2.76 43.81 26.01
C LEU A 49 -2.05 42.53 26.45
N GLU A 50 -1.62 42.43 27.71
CA GLU A 50 -1.01 41.20 28.25
C GLU A 50 -2.00 40.02 28.21
N LYS A 51 -3.29 40.25 28.48
CA LYS A 51 -4.33 39.23 28.33
C LYS A 51 -4.52 38.81 26.86
N ILE A 52 -4.51 39.76 25.93
CA ILE A 52 -4.57 39.46 24.48
C ILE A 52 -3.34 38.64 24.05
N ASP A 53 -2.15 39.01 24.48
CA ASP A 53 -0.92 38.28 24.15
C ASP A 53 -0.93 36.86 24.73
N ARG A 54 -1.35 36.69 25.99
CA ARG A 54 -1.54 35.36 26.59
C ARG A 54 -2.57 34.52 25.83
N ALA A 55 -3.69 35.12 25.41
CA ALA A 55 -4.69 34.44 24.59
C ALA A 55 -4.13 34.03 23.22
N ASN A 56 -3.38 34.90 22.56
CA ASN A 56 -2.73 34.62 21.27
C ASN A 56 -1.68 33.50 21.37
N GLN A 57 -0.86 33.50 22.43
CA GLN A 57 0.08 32.42 22.69
C GLN A 57 -0.65 31.09 22.92
N THR A 58 -1.75 31.10 23.68
CA THR A 58 -2.57 29.90 23.90
C THR A 58 -3.17 29.38 22.60
N LEU A 59 -3.72 30.26 21.75
CA LEU A 59 -4.25 29.88 20.44
C LEU A 59 -3.17 29.31 19.51
N LYS A 60 -1.96 29.89 19.52
CA LYS A 60 -0.81 29.36 18.76
C LYS A 60 -0.47 27.94 19.20
N THR A 61 -0.34 27.70 20.51
CA THR A 61 -0.07 26.35 21.04
C THR A 61 -1.19 25.36 20.70
N LEU A 62 -2.46 25.76 20.82
CA LEU A 62 -3.59 24.91 20.46
C LEU A 62 -3.62 24.61 18.96
N SER A 63 -3.26 25.57 18.11
CA SER A 63 -3.17 25.39 16.66
C SER A 63 -2.05 24.40 16.30
N GLU A 64 -0.86 24.55 16.88
CA GLU A 64 0.28 23.63 16.68
C GLU A 64 -0.06 22.20 17.16
N GLN A 65 -0.66 22.07 18.34
CA GLN A 65 -1.12 20.77 18.86
C GLN A 65 -2.22 20.15 17.99
N SER A 66 -3.15 20.97 17.48
CA SER A 66 -4.20 20.51 16.56
C SER A 66 -3.59 20.02 15.25
N TYR A 67 -2.61 20.75 14.70
CA TYR A 67 -1.90 20.34 13.49
C TYR A 67 -1.17 19.00 13.68
N GLN A 68 -0.45 18.82 14.79
CA GLN A 68 0.23 17.56 15.12
C GLN A 68 -0.76 16.40 15.30
N ARG A 69 -1.86 16.62 16.01
CA ARG A 69 -2.91 15.60 16.20
C ARG A 69 -3.60 15.23 14.90
N GLU A 70 -3.88 16.22 14.05
CA GLU A 70 -4.50 16.01 12.75
C GLU A 70 -3.54 15.25 11.82
N GLY A 71 -2.25 15.56 11.82
CA GLY A 71 -1.21 14.80 11.13
C GLY A 71 -1.20 13.34 11.56
N SER A 72 -1.04 13.07 12.87
CA SER A 72 -1.06 11.70 13.41
C SER A 72 -2.34 10.93 13.08
N ARG A 73 -3.51 11.60 13.13
CA ARG A 73 -4.80 10.98 12.76
C ARG A 73 -4.90 10.67 11.27
N ARG A 74 -4.41 11.57 10.40
CA ARG A 74 -4.39 11.34 8.96
C ARG A 74 -3.48 10.17 8.61
N ASP A 75 -2.29 10.15 9.18
CA ASP A 75 -1.32 9.06 8.99
C ASP A 75 -1.92 7.72 9.42
N THR A 76 -2.53 7.66 10.62
CA THR A 76 -3.18 6.44 11.12
C THR A 76 -4.34 5.98 10.22
N ARG A 77 -5.17 6.91 9.72
CA ARG A 77 -6.31 6.59 8.85
C ARG A 77 -5.86 6.15 7.46
N GLU A 78 -4.85 6.80 6.89
CA GLU A 78 -4.25 6.41 5.62
C GLU A 78 -3.60 5.05 5.71
N TRP A 79 -2.84 4.83 6.77
CA TRP A 79 -2.21 3.56 7.09
C TRP A 79 -3.25 2.42 7.18
N ARG A 80 -4.32 2.58 7.97
CA ARG A 80 -5.41 1.57 8.06
C ARG A 80 -6.07 1.32 6.71
N ARG A 81 -6.33 2.38 5.94
CA ARG A 81 -6.94 2.25 4.61
C ARG A 81 -6.06 1.43 3.67
N ARG A 82 -4.76 1.68 3.66
CA ARG A 82 -3.80 0.93 2.84
C ARG A 82 -3.73 -0.52 3.28
N MET A 83 -3.58 -0.79 4.57
CA MET A 83 -3.57 -2.15 5.10
C MET A 83 -4.85 -2.91 4.74
N ASN A 84 -6.02 -2.29 4.92
CA ASN A 84 -7.30 -2.89 4.56
C ASN A 84 -7.39 -3.18 3.05
N ALA A 85 -6.93 -2.27 2.20
CA ALA A 85 -6.89 -2.51 0.75
C ALA A 85 -5.98 -3.70 0.41
N GLN A 86 -4.82 -3.81 1.06
CA GLN A 86 -3.90 -4.95 0.90
C GLN A 86 -4.54 -6.27 1.36
N MET A 87 -5.28 -6.28 2.48
CA MET A 87 -6.00 -7.46 2.96
C MET A 87 -7.14 -7.89 2.01
N VAL A 88 -7.85 -6.92 1.44
CA VAL A 88 -8.88 -7.21 0.42
C VAL A 88 -8.25 -7.78 -0.84
N ASN A 89 -7.15 -7.19 -1.33
CA ASN A 89 -6.41 -7.71 -2.48
C ASN A 89 -5.87 -9.11 -2.23
N ARG A 90 -5.37 -9.38 -1.01
CA ARG A 90 -4.95 -10.73 -0.60
C ARG A 90 -6.08 -11.73 -0.75
N ARG A 91 -7.27 -11.39 -0.24
CA ARG A 91 -8.43 -12.26 -0.31
C ARG A 91 -8.78 -12.60 -1.77
N TYR A 92 -8.90 -11.58 -2.61
CA TYR A 92 -9.17 -11.80 -4.04
C TYR A 92 -8.05 -12.56 -4.75
N GLY A 93 -6.80 -12.28 -4.41
CA GLY A 93 -5.64 -13.01 -4.93
C GLY A 93 -5.70 -14.49 -4.57
N ARG A 94 -6.07 -14.84 -3.34
CA ARG A 94 -6.29 -16.22 -2.91
C ARG A 94 -7.45 -16.88 -3.65
N GLU A 95 -8.61 -16.22 -3.70
CA GLU A 95 -9.79 -16.74 -4.42
C GLU A 95 -9.46 -16.98 -5.91
N LEU A 96 -8.71 -16.09 -6.56
CA LEU A 96 -8.24 -16.27 -7.93
C LEU A 96 -7.22 -17.41 -8.08
N TYR A 97 -6.33 -17.59 -7.10
CA TYR A 97 -5.41 -18.73 -7.09
C TYR A 97 -6.19 -20.05 -7.02
N ASP A 98 -7.18 -20.11 -6.14
CA ASP A 98 -8.04 -21.29 -5.96
C ASP A 98 -8.87 -21.56 -7.23
N ILE A 99 -9.30 -20.53 -7.96
CA ILE A 99 -10.03 -20.67 -9.23
C ILE A 99 -9.09 -21.12 -10.37
N LEU A 100 -7.95 -20.45 -10.53
CA LEU A 100 -7.09 -20.56 -11.72
C LEU A 100 -6.05 -21.67 -11.63
N ILE A 101 -5.53 -21.95 -10.43
CA ILE A 101 -4.45 -22.91 -10.22
C ILE A 101 -4.99 -24.21 -9.64
N GLN A 102 -5.73 -24.12 -8.53
CA GLN A 102 -6.33 -25.31 -7.89
C GLN A 102 -7.66 -25.73 -8.53
N GLY A 103 -8.31 -24.79 -9.21
CA GLY A 103 -9.68 -24.92 -9.63
C GLY A 103 -9.86 -25.67 -10.94
N ARG A 104 -11.13 -25.85 -11.30
CA ARG A 104 -11.56 -26.55 -12.52
C ARG A 104 -11.78 -25.61 -13.70
N CYS A 105 -11.19 -24.41 -13.71
CA CYS A 105 -11.36 -23.50 -14.83
C CYS A 105 -10.64 -24.01 -16.10
N TRP A 106 -9.72 -24.96 -15.97
CA TRP A 106 -9.06 -25.66 -17.06
C TRP A 106 -9.61 -27.09 -17.18
N LYS A 107 -10.62 -27.30 -18.04
CA LYS A 107 -11.27 -28.62 -18.29
C LYS A 107 -10.78 -29.27 -19.59
N CYS A 108 -9.68 -28.77 -20.13
CA CYS A 108 -9.09 -29.23 -21.37
C CYS A 108 -8.02 -30.33 -21.11
N PRO A 109 -7.71 -31.17 -22.11
CA PRO A 109 -6.69 -32.21 -21.98
C PRO A 109 -5.26 -31.67 -21.86
N CYS A 110 -5.02 -30.39 -22.19
CA CYS A 110 -3.72 -29.74 -22.07
C CYS A 110 -3.54 -29.00 -20.73
N GLN A 111 -4.30 -29.36 -19.69
CA GLN A 111 -4.26 -28.70 -18.38
C GLN A 111 -2.83 -28.52 -17.83
N LEU A 112 -2.00 -29.56 -17.93
CA LEU A 112 -0.62 -29.56 -17.43
C LEU A 112 0.34 -28.68 -18.24
N GLU A 113 -0.06 -28.26 -19.45
CA GLU A 113 0.72 -27.35 -20.30
C GLU A 113 0.40 -25.88 -20.00
N HIS A 114 -0.64 -25.60 -19.22
CA HIS A 114 -1.01 -24.23 -18.88
C HIS A 114 -0.10 -23.66 -17.81
N ALA A 115 0.22 -22.38 -18.01
CA ALA A 115 0.95 -21.58 -17.05
C ALA A 115 0.28 -20.23 -16.91
N VAL A 116 0.32 -19.70 -15.70
CA VAL A 116 -0.21 -18.41 -15.32
C VAL A 116 0.95 -17.59 -14.76
N CYS A 117 1.17 -16.40 -15.30
CA CYS A 117 2.08 -15.43 -14.71
C CYS A 117 1.26 -14.29 -14.11
N LEU A 118 1.22 -14.19 -12.78
CA LEU A 118 0.59 -13.06 -12.10
C LEU A 118 1.53 -11.86 -12.11
N GLN A 119 1.12 -10.73 -12.68
CA GLN A 119 1.87 -9.48 -12.55
C GLN A 119 1.71 -8.92 -11.13
N LEU A 120 2.81 -8.55 -10.52
CA LEU A 120 2.82 -7.92 -9.20
C LEU A 120 2.43 -6.45 -9.32
N ASP A 121 1.56 -6.01 -8.40
CA ASP A 121 0.86 -4.74 -8.52
C ASP A 121 1.74 -3.53 -8.16
N THR A 122 2.02 -2.69 -9.16
CA THR A 122 2.68 -1.39 -8.99
C THR A 122 1.77 -0.27 -8.53
N SER A 123 0.45 -0.46 -8.59
CA SER A 123 -0.49 0.57 -8.14
C SER A 123 -0.29 0.88 -6.66
N THR A 124 0.16 -0.11 -5.87
CA THR A 124 0.56 0.04 -4.47
C THR A 124 1.69 1.07 -4.25
N VAL A 125 2.52 1.27 -5.26
CA VAL A 125 3.69 2.18 -5.25
C VAL A 125 3.28 3.63 -5.59
N ARG A 126 2.10 3.82 -6.22
CA ARG A 126 1.59 5.15 -6.62
C ARG A 126 0.92 5.84 -5.44
N ILE A 127 1.73 6.47 -4.61
CA ILE A 127 1.32 7.11 -3.34
C ILE A 127 0.53 8.42 -3.53
N GLY A 128 0.45 8.97 -4.75
CA GLY A 128 -0.01 10.35 -5.01
C GLY A 128 -1.36 10.56 -5.70
N GLY A 129 -2.14 9.51 -5.99
CA GLY A 129 -3.41 9.67 -6.72
C GLY A 129 -4.54 10.23 -5.86
N HIS A 130 -4.98 11.46 -6.14
CA HIS A 130 -6.17 12.09 -5.54
C HIS A 130 -7.51 11.43 -5.95
N ASP A 131 -7.48 10.35 -6.72
CA ASP A 131 -8.67 9.60 -7.09
C ASP A 131 -9.21 8.85 -5.88
N ARG A 132 -10.10 9.53 -5.17
CA ARG A 132 -10.86 9.07 -4.00
C ARG A 132 -11.86 7.96 -4.32
N ALA A 133 -12.05 7.60 -5.58
CA ALA A 133 -12.79 6.40 -5.93
C ALA A 133 -11.93 5.20 -5.56
N ALA A 134 -12.42 4.32 -4.68
CA ALA A 134 -11.76 3.08 -4.35
C ALA A 134 -11.45 2.33 -5.64
N ALA A 135 -10.19 2.38 -6.09
CA ALA A 135 -9.78 1.72 -7.31
C ALA A 135 -10.13 0.24 -7.14
N LYS A 136 -11.02 -0.25 -8.00
CA LYS A 136 -11.39 -1.67 -8.00
C LYS A 136 -10.10 -2.47 -8.14
N ALA A 137 -9.93 -3.51 -7.32
CA ALA A 137 -8.77 -4.38 -7.40
C ALA A 137 -8.66 -4.93 -8.83
N LYS A 138 -7.47 -4.92 -9.40
CA LYS A 138 -7.23 -5.46 -10.74
C LYS A 138 -6.05 -6.40 -10.70
N PHE A 139 -6.17 -7.52 -11.38
CA PHE A 139 -5.12 -8.51 -11.49
C PHE A 139 -4.76 -8.65 -12.96
N LEU A 140 -3.53 -8.25 -13.30
CA LEU A 140 -2.98 -8.45 -14.63
C LEU A 140 -2.24 -9.77 -14.65
N MET A 141 -2.53 -10.60 -15.64
CA MET A 141 -1.93 -11.93 -15.76
C MET A 141 -1.54 -12.24 -17.19
N LEU A 142 -0.53 -13.08 -17.37
CA LEU A 142 -0.23 -13.72 -18.65
C LEU A 142 -0.69 -15.18 -18.57
N LEU A 143 -1.58 -15.58 -19.48
CA LEU A 143 -2.08 -16.95 -19.57
C LEU A 143 -1.48 -17.63 -20.80
N ALA A 144 -0.72 -18.70 -20.57
CA ALA A 144 -0.25 -19.57 -21.64
C ALA A 144 -1.34 -20.58 -21.98
N SER A 145 -1.74 -20.64 -23.25
CA SER A 145 -2.63 -21.69 -23.71
C SER A 145 -1.85 -22.84 -24.32
N GLY A 146 -2.16 -24.06 -23.88
CA GLY A 146 -1.56 -25.31 -24.37
C GLY A 146 -1.70 -25.48 -25.88
N LYS A 147 -0.84 -26.34 -26.44
CA LYS A 147 -0.67 -26.48 -27.89
C LYS A 147 -1.91 -27.10 -28.53
N LYS A 148 -2.25 -26.68 -29.76
CA LYS A 148 -2.91 -27.60 -30.70
C LYS A 148 -1.84 -28.57 -31.24
N PRO A 149 -2.11 -29.87 -31.38
CA PRO A 149 -1.41 -30.67 -32.38
C PRO A 149 -1.97 -30.22 -33.76
N PRO A 150 -1.18 -29.67 -34.73
CA PRO A 150 -0.26 -30.46 -35.58
C PRO A 150 0.91 -29.61 -36.23
N PRO A 151 1.50 -29.98 -37.39
CA PRO A 151 2.97 -29.99 -37.60
C PRO A 151 3.56 -28.59 -37.92
N HIS A 152 4.73 -28.27 -37.37
CA HIS A 152 5.50 -27.04 -37.65
C HIS A 152 4.90 -25.74 -37.11
N ASP A 153 4.91 -25.57 -35.79
CA ASP A 153 5.82 -24.63 -35.11
C ASP A 153 5.48 -24.56 -33.61
N SER A 154 6.50 -24.76 -32.76
CA SER A 154 6.36 -25.10 -31.35
C SER A 154 6.27 -23.89 -30.41
N THR A 155 5.61 -22.81 -30.84
CA THR A 155 5.61 -21.56 -30.07
C THR A 155 4.41 -21.50 -29.12
N SER A 156 4.68 -21.42 -27.81
CA SER A 156 3.64 -21.14 -26.81
C SER A 156 3.16 -19.70 -26.99
N TRP A 157 1.84 -19.52 -27.01
CA TRP A 157 1.17 -18.25 -27.19
C TRP A 157 0.64 -17.77 -25.83
N TRP A 158 0.77 -16.47 -25.57
CA TRP A 158 0.44 -15.85 -24.30
C TRP A 158 -0.66 -14.81 -24.49
N HIS A 159 -1.62 -14.78 -23.56
CA HIS A 159 -2.63 -13.71 -23.50
C HIS A 159 -2.38 -12.87 -22.28
N GLU A 160 -2.26 -11.56 -22.47
CA GLU A 160 -2.35 -10.61 -21.36
C GLU A 160 -3.82 -10.38 -21.04
N VAL A 161 -4.22 -10.76 -19.84
CA VAL A 161 -5.59 -10.65 -19.34
C VAL A 161 -5.64 -9.74 -18.12
N GLU A 162 -6.74 -9.01 -18.00
CA GLU A 162 -7.10 -8.26 -16.81
C GLU A 162 -8.29 -8.94 -16.15
N ILE A 163 -8.17 -9.24 -14.87
CA ILE A 163 -9.21 -9.86 -14.06
C ILE A 163 -9.62 -8.87 -12.97
N GLU A 164 -10.92 -8.57 -12.90
CA GLU A 164 -11.49 -7.62 -11.94
C GLU A 164 -12.62 -8.29 -11.15
N PRO A 165 -12.64 -8.19 -9.80
CA PRO A 165 -13.75 -8.67 -9.01
C PRO A 165 -14.98 -7.81 -9.27
N ASP A 166 -16.12 -8.48 -9.45
CA ASP A 166 -17.41 -7.84 -9.51
C ASP A 166 -17.80 -7.33 -8.13
N THR A 167 -17.78 -6.01 -7.98
CA THR A 167 -17.98 -5.32 -6.70
C THR A 167 -19.45 -5.09 -6.40
N ASP A 168 -20.32 -5.21 -7.39
CA ASP A 168 -21.75 -4.95 -7.25
C ASP A 168 -22.44 -6.07 -6.43
N PHE A 169 -21.82 -7.26 -6.37
CA PHE A 169 -22.27 -8.39 -5.55
C PHE A 169 -21.84 -8.33 -4.07
N LEU A 170 -20.83 -7.52 -3.72
CA LEU A 170 -20.22 -7.53 -2.38
C LEU A 170 -20.83 -6.52 -1.39
N GLY A 171 -21.74 -5.66 -1.85
CA GLY A 171 -22.35 -4.59 -1.05
C GLY A 171 -23.16 -5.03 0.17
N CYS A 172 -23.44 -6.34 0.34
CA CYS A 172 -24.29 -6.83 1.43
C CYS A 172 -23.56 -7.43 2.64
N GLN A 173 -22.24 -7.67 2.64
CA GLN A 173 -21.61 -8.45 3.73
C GLN A 173 -20.50 -7.80 4.54
N VAL A 174 -19.90 -6.69 4.11
CA VAL A 174 -18.86 -6.00 4.90
C VAL A 174 -19.46 -4.88 5.76
N SER A 175 -20.51 -5.20 6.50
CA SER A 175 -20.85 -4.40 7.68
C SER A 175 -20.01 -4.93 8.83
N ASN A 176 -18.85 -4.30 9.07
CA ASN A 176 -18.05 -4.53 10.26
C ASN A 176 -18.93 -4.38 11.50
N SER A 177 -19.31 -5.52 12.09
CA SER A 177 -19.92 -5.59 13.41
C SER A 177 -18.85 -5.27 14.45
N ALA A 178 -18.45 -4.01 14.54
CA ALA A 178 -17.87 -3.46 15.75
C ALA A 178 -19.02 -3.20 16.72
N ALA A 179 -19.57 -4.27 17.30
CA ALA A 179 -20.42 -4.18 18.46
C ALA A 179 -19.60 -3.51 19.56
N THR A 180 -19.93 -2.25 19.86
CA THR A 180 -19.37 -1.55 21.01
C THR A 180 -19.97 -2.20 22.25
N ILE A 181 -19.25 -3.17 22.84
CA ILE A 181 -19.54 -3.65 24.18
C ILE A 181 -19.16 -2.51 25.12
N LEU A 182 -20.15 -1.69 25.49
CA LEU A 182 -20.05 -0.78 26.62
C LEU A 182 -20.12 -1.60 27.92
N PRO A 183 -19.25 -1.37 28.90
CA PRO A 183 -19.40 -1.96 30.22
C PRO A 183 -20.61 -1.34 30.92
N ASP A 184 -21.47 -2.23 31.40
CA ASP A 184 -22.61 -1.94 32.26
C ASP A 184 -22.13 -1.28 33.58
N GLY A 185 -22.77 -0.17 33.95
CA GLY A 185 -22.32 0.70 35.03
C GLY A 185 -23.28 1.85 35.31
N SER A 186 -24.40 1.52 35.96
CA SER A 186 -25.15 2.35 36.93
C SER A 186 -25.30 3.86 36.70
N ARG A 187 -26.49 4.24 36.21
CA ARG A 187 -27.39 5.34 36.63
C ARG A 187 -26.79 6.59 37.30
N LEU A 188 -26.94 7.75 36.62
CA LEU A 188 -27.42 9.04 37.17
C LEU A 188 -27.82 9.98 36.00
N PRO A 189 -28.96 10.70 36.05
CA PRO A 189 -29.42 11.53 34.93
C PRO A 189 -28.77 12.93 34.98
N SER A 190 -27.80 13.17 34.10
CA SER A 190 -27.33 14.53 33.80
C SER A 190 -27.80 14.90 32.39
N SER A 191 -28.77 15.81 32.32
CA SER A 191 -29.28 16.39 31.09
C SER A 191 -28.18 17.20 30.39
N ARG A 192 -27.48 16.57 29.46
CA ARG A 192 -26.64 17.29 28.49
C ARG A 192 -27.39 17.36 27.18
N HIS A 193 -27.76 18.57 26.79
CA HIS A 193 -28.31 18.89 25.47
C HIS A 193 -27.36 18.35 24.39
N ARG A 194 -27.75 17.23 23.76
CA ARG A 194 -27.18 16.78 22.49
C ARG A 194 -27.88 17.57 21.39
N VAL A 195 -27.10 18.39 20.70
CA VAL A 195 -27.51 18.97 19.42
C VAL A 195 -27.51 17.84 18.40
N HIS A 196 -28.71 17.41 17.99
CA HIS A 196 -28.88 16.55 16.83
C HIS A 196 -28.80 17.45 15.59
N PHE A 197 -27.81 17.21 14.74
CA PHE A 197 -27.84 17.71 13.38
C PHE A 197 -28.69 16.77 12.56
N GLU A 198 -29.80 17.30 12.05
CA GLU A 198 -30.71 16.63 11.14
C GLU A 198 -29.94 16.29 9.85
N PRO A 199 -29.83 15.01 9.46
CA PRO A 199 -29.21 14.66 8.19
C PRO A 199 -30.08 15.18 7.06
N THR A 200 -29.60 16.19 6.35
CA THR A 200 -30.21 16.62 5.10
C THR A 200 -30.00 15.50 4.08
N GLU A 201 -31.08 14.81 3.73
CA GLU A 201 -31.09 13.87 2.62
C GLU A 201 -30.56 14.57 1.36
N PRO A 202 -29.52 14.03 0.70
CA PRO A 202 -29.11 14.59 -0.58
C PRO A 202 -30.23 14.37 -1.60
N PRO A 203 -30.51 15.34 -2.48
CA PRO A 203 -31.48 15.16 -3.54
C PRO A 203 -31.03 14.00 -4.43
N ASN A 204 -31.91 13.03 -4.61
CA ASN A 204 -31.81 11.95 -5.60
C ASN A 204 -31.65 12.55 -7.00
N ALA A 205 -30.40 12.85 -7.38
CA ALA A 205 -30.01 12.95 -8.76
C ALA A 205 -29.74 11.51 -9.23
N ALA A 206 -30.80 10.85 -9.70
CA ALA A 206 -30.68 9.66 -10.52
C ALA A 206 -29.94 10.05 -11.81
N CYS A 207 -28.61 9.98 -11.76
CA CYS A 207 -27.80 9.91 -12.96
C CYS A 207 -27.76 8.42 -13.35
N GLU A 208 -28.74 7.99 -14.15
CA GLU A 208 -28.65 6.76 -14.92
C GLU A 208 -27.48 6.89 -15.89
N MET A 209 -26.26 6.66 -15.41
CA MET A 209 -25.21 6.17 -16.28
C MET A 209 -25.60 4.75 -16.64
N GLN A 210 -26.09 4.58 -17.86
CA GLN A 210 -26.27 3.29 -18.52
C GLN A 210 -24.94 2.54 -18.49
N ALA A 211 -24.70 1.77 -17.43
CA ALA A 211 -23.78 0.65 -17.49
C ALA A 211 -24.42 -0.32 -18.47
N SER A 212 -23.81 -0.48 -19.64
CA SER A 212 -24.12 -1.56 -20.56
C SER A 212 -23.81 -2.87 -19.84
N THR A 213 -24.77 -3.38 -19.07
CA THR A 213 -24.81 -4.78 -18.63
C THR A 213 -25.10 -5.64 -19.84
N GLU A 214 -24.13 -5.72 -20.75
CA GLU A 214 -24.02 -6.88 -21.62
C GLU A 214 -23.88 -8.08 -20.69
N SER A 215 -24.85 -8.99 -20.72
CA SER A 215 -24.87 -10.21 -19.94
C SER A 215 -23.63 -11.05 -20.27
N THR A 216 -22.54 -10.84 -19.54
CA THR A 216 -21.32 -11.64 -19.66
C THR A 216 -21.63 -13.07 -19.23
N GLN A 217 -21.16 -14.04 -20.01
CA GLN A 217 -21.38 -15.47 -19.74
C GLN A 217 -20.29 -16.03 -18.81
N ALA A 218 -20.62 -17.09 -18.07
CA ALA A 218 -19.64 -17.80 -17.25
C ALA A 218 -18.65 -18.55 -18.15
N ILE A 219 -17.36 -18.43 -17.86
CA ILE A 219 -16.30 -19.13 -18.57
C ILE A 219 -16.27 -20.58 -18.09
N ALA A 220 -16.77 -21.49 -18.93
CA ALA A 220 -16.84 -22.91 -18.60
C ALA A 220 -15.48 -23.62 -18.63
N ASP A 221 -14.62 -23.23 -19.57
CA ASP A 221 -13.22 -23.65 -19.73
C ASP A 221 -12.38 -22.47 -20.27
N MET A 222 -11.36 -22.08 -19.53
CA MET A 222 -10.48 -20.95 -19.84
C MET A 222 -9.69 -21.21 -21.12
N CYS A 223 -9.29 -22.45 -21.39
CA CYS A 223 -8.55 -22.78 -22.60
C CYS A 223 -9.38 -22.60 -23.87
N THR A 224 -10.65 -23.03 -23.89
CA THR A 224 -11.54 -22.72 -25.02
C THR A 224 -11.83 -21.23 -25.13
N ALA A 225 -12.12 -20.55 -24.03
CA ALA A 225 -12.45 -19.13 -24.05
C ALA A 225 -11.31 -18.27 -24.62
N LEU A 226 -10.06 -18.57 -24.29
CA LEU A 226 -8.90 -17.89 -24.85
C LEU A 226 -8.67 -18.22 -26.35
N ARG A 227 -9.07 -19.41 -26.81
CA ARG A 227 -8.95 -19.84 -28.22
C ARG A 227 -9.99 -19.28 -29.15
N ASP A 228 -11.17 -19.00 -28.63
CA ASP A 228 -12.30 -18.53 -29.44
C ASP A 228 -12.26 -17.02 -29.70
N VAL A 229 -11.30 -16.32 -29.10
CA VAL A 229 -11.10 -14.88 -29.26
C VAL A 229 -10.51 -14.59 -30.63
N ASP A 230 -11.24 -13.81 -31.45
CA ASP A 230 -10.82 -13.44 -32.80
C ASP A 230 -9.73 -12.34 -32.75
N VAL A 231 -8.47 -12.79 -32.81
CA VAL A 231 -7.27 -11.93 -32.82
C VAL A 231 -7.13 -11.12 -34.13
N SER A 232 -7.92 -11.43 -35.16
CA SER A 232 -7.81 -10.80 -36.48
C SER A 232 -8.33 -9.37 -36.51
N ARG A 233 -9.07 -8.95 -35.48
CA ARG A 233 -9.60 -7.59 -35.38
C ARG A 233 -8.57 -6.71 -34.68
N PRO A 234 -8.15 -5.57 -35.27
CA PRO A 234 -7.26 -4.64 -34.59
C PRO A 234 -7.98 -4.09 -33.34
N HIS A 235 -7.69 -4.70 -32.19
CA HIS A 235 -8.33 -4.39 -30.91
C HIS A 235 -8.06 -2.93 -30.53
N LYS A 236 -9.12 -2.11 -30.55
CA LYS A 236 -9.09 -0.75 -29.97
C LYS A 236 -9.71 -0.69 -28.57
N ALA A 237 -10.23 -1.80 -28.03
CA ALA A 237 -10.87 -1.83 -26.72
C ALA A 237 -10.57 -3.15 -25.97
N LYS A 238 -10.47 -3.03 -24.63
CA LYS A 238 -10.48 -4.14 -23.67
C LYS A 238 -11.74 -4.98 -23.93
N GLU A 239 -11.57 -6.23 -24.36
CA GLU A 239 -12.69 -7.13 -24.68
C GLU A 239 -12.97 -8.03 -23.47
N CYS A 240 -14.18 -7.92 -22.91
CA CYS A 240 -14.62 -8.80 -21.83
C CYS A 240 -15.09 -10.14 -22.41
N ILE A 241 -14.41 -11.23 -22.04
CA ILE A 241 -14.71 -12.57 -22.58
C ILE A 241 -15.69 -13.36 -21.70
N GLY A 242 -15.94 -12.89 -20.47
CA GLY A 242 -16.84 -13.54 -19.54
C GLY A 242 -16.40 -13.35 -18.08
N TYR A 243 -16.88 -14.23 -17.21
CA TYR A 243 -16.47 -14.25 -15.79
C TYR A 243 -16.12 -15.64 -15.29
N VAL A 244 -15.26 -15.71 -14.27
CA VAL A 244 -14.97 -16.93 -13.50
C VAL A 244 -15.49 -16.81 -12.07
N ALA A 245 -15.85 -17.94 -11.45
CA ALA A 245 -16.32 -18.04 -10.07
C ALA A 245 -15.94 -19.42 -9.50
N GLN A 246 -15.90 -19.56 -8.17
CA GLN A 246 -15.37 -20.76 -7.51
C GLN A 246 -16.31 -21.97 -7.64
N SER A 247 -17.60 -21.85 -7.30
CA SER A 247 -18.53 -22.97 -7.47
C SER A 247 -20.02 -22.63 -7.49
N THR A 248 -20.45 -21.53 -6.85
CA THR A 248 -21.87 -21.20 -6.67
C THR A 248 -22.22 -19.82 -7.21
N ASP A 249 -23.50 -19.61 -7.56
CA ASP A 249 -23.99 -18.30 -8.02
C ASP A 249 -23.87 -17.19 -6.95
N ALA A 250 -23.61 -17.56 -5.70
CA ALA A 250 -23.39 -16.64 -4.58
C ALA A 250 -21.92 -16.24 -4.39
N ASP A 251 -20.98 -16.91 -5.07
CA ASP A 251 -19.55 -16.60 -4.96
C ASP A 251 -19.21 -15.31 -5.70
N PRO A 252 -18.18 -14.57 -5.25
CA PRO A 252 -17.69 -13.41 -5.99
C PRO A 252 -17.34 -13.81 -7.42
N ARG A 253 -17.85 -13.02 -8.37
CA ARG A 253 -17.56 -13.18 -9.80
C ARG A 253 -16.33 -12.36 -10.16
N TYR A 254 -15.52 -12.88 -11.07
CA TYR A 254 -14.34 -12.19 -11.57
C TYR A 254 -14.47 -12.04 -13.08
N ASN A 255 -14.66 -10.81 -13.52
CA ASN A 255 -14.75 -10.49 -14.95
C ASN A 255 -13.35 -10.61 -15.55
N VAL A 256 -13.25 -11.34 -16.67
CA VAL A 256 -12.00 -11.58 -17.39
C VAL A 256 -12.05 -10.81 -18.69
N SER A 257 -11.05 -9.97 -18.93
CA SER A 257 -10.91 -9.22 -20.16
C SER A 257 -9.56 -9.46 -20.79
N ILE A 258 -9.52 -9.61 -22.11
CA ILE A 258 -8.27 -9.75 -22.86
C ILE A 258 -7.79 -8.36 -23.23
N LEU A 259 -6.52 -8.09 -22.92
CA LEU A 259 -5.85 -6.85 -23.28
C LEU A 259 -5.11 -6.99 -24.62
N ARG A 260 -4.34 -8.06 -24.79
CA ARG A 260 -3.60 -8.35 -26.03
C ARG A 260 -3.09 -9.79 -26.09
N HIS A 261 -2.78 -10.17 -27.33
CA HIS A 261 -2.05 -11.38 -27.67
C HIS A 261 -0.53 -11.12 -27.71
N LEU A 262 0.28 -12.07 -27.26
CA LEU A 262 1.73 -11.98 -27.25
C LEU A 262 2.36 -13.22 -27.93
N ASP A 263 2.88 -12.98 -29.13
CA ASP A 263 3.68 -13.93 -29.90
C ASP A 263 5.12 -13.93 -29.35
N GLN A 264 5.45 -14.87 -28.46
CA GLN A 264 6.75 -15.04 -27.80
C GLN A 264 7.03 -14.06 -26.65
N VAL A 265 6.74 -14.51 -25.43
CA VAL A 265 7.22 -13.86 -24.20
C VAL A 265 8.46 -14.59 -23.72
N GLN A 266 9.57 -13.86 -23.57
CA GLN A 266 10.74 -14.36 -22.88
C GLN A 266 10.74 -13.84 -21.45
N PHE A 267 10.99 -14.72 -20.49
CA PHE A 267 11.11 -14.34 -19.09
C PHE A 267 12.57 -14.33 -18.68
N GLN A 268 12.93 -13.34 -17.87
CA GLN A 268 14.22 -13.25 -17.21
C GLN A 268 14.01 -13.09 -15.71
N SER A 269 14.77 -13.82 -14.89
CA SER A 269 14.62 -13.72 -13.45
C SER A 269 15.30 -12.47 -12.88
N LEU A 270 14.86 -12.01 -11.71
CA LEU A 270 15.54 -10.96 -10.94
C LEU A 270 16.98 -11.38 -10.63
N GLN A 271 17.19 -12.65 -10.33
CA GLN A 271 18.52 -13.22 -10.11
C GLN A 271 19.44 -13.01 -11.31
N ASP A 272 18.98 -13.29 -12.54
CA ASP A 272 19.78 -13.10 -13.75
C ASP A 272 20.13 -11.63 -14.00
N ILE A 273 19.19 -10.72 -13.69
CA ILE A 273 19.38 -9.28 -13.83
C ILE A 273 20.43 -8.79 -12.84
N LEU A 274 20.38 -9.26 -11.59
CA LEU A 274 21.34 -8.93 -10.55
C LEU A 274 22.71 -9.56 -10.82
N ALA A 275 22.78 -10.80 -11.33
CA ALA A 275 24.04 -11.47 -11.67
C ALA A 275 24.71 -10.85 -12.92
N GLY A 276 23.91 -10.38 -13.88
CA GLY A 276 24.38 -9.67 -15.08
C GLY A 276 25.12 -8.36 -14.78
N SER A 277 24.97 -7.80 -13.56
CA SER A 277 25.74 -6.65 -13.10
C SER A 277 27.20 -7.01 -12.79
N SER A 278 27.48 -8.26 -12.40
CA SER A 278 28.76 -8.70 -11.84
C SER A 278 29.70 -9.40 -12.83
N PHE A 279 29.20 -9.96 -13.94
CA PHE A 279 30.01 -10.74 -14.89
C PHE A 279 30.05 -10.16 -16.32
N PRO A 280 31.24 -10.04 -16.96
CA PRO A 280 31.33 -9.72 -18.37
C PRO A 280 30.88 -10.92 -19.22
N GLN A 281 29.68 -10.86 -19.79
CA GLN A 281 29.13 -11.90 -20.66
C GLN A 281 29.90 -11.95 -22.00
N LYS A 282 30.31 -13.15 -22.43
CA LYS A 282 31.15 -13.40 -23.62
C LYS A 282 30.37 -13.66 -24.92
N THR A 283 29.04 -13.55 -24.95
CA THR A 283 28.27 -13.90 -26.15
C THR A 283 27.07 -12.99 -26.34
N GLY A 284 27.12 -12.12 -27.36
CA GLY A 284 26.02 -11.60 -28.20
C GLY A 284 24.77 -10.94 -27.58
N CYS A 285 24.49 -11.13 -26.28
CA CYS A 285 23.36 -10.53 -25.60
C CYS A 285 23.71 -9.09 -25.24
N GLN A 286 22.81 -8.17 -25.61
CA GLN A 286 22.88 -6.77 -25.20
C GLN A 286 23.04 -6.70 -23.68
N ARG A 287 24.08 -6.00 -23.22
CA ARG A 287 24.38 -5.79 -21.80
C ARG A 287 23.18 -5.09 -21.17
N LEU A 288 22.45 -5.78 -20.32
CA LEU A 288 21.35 -5.15 -19.58
C LEU A 288 21.93 -4.05 -18.70
N LYS A 289 21.24 -2.92 -18.69
CA LYS A 289 21.60 -1.81 -17.82
C LYS A 289 21.44 -2.28 -16.37
N PRO A 290 22.45 -2.10 -15.51
CA PRO A 290 22.30 -2.37 -14.09
C PRO A 290 21.08 -1.62 -13.51
N LEU A 291 20.37 -2.27 -12.59
CA LEU A 291 19.22 -1.66 -11.92
C LEU A 291 19.64 -0.37 -11.22
N SER A 292 18.93 0.72 -11.49
CA SER A 292 19.19 1.97 -10.79
C SER A 292 18.78 1.86 -9.32
N ARG A 293 19.27 2.76 -8.46
CA ARG A 293 18.81 2.83 -7.06
C ARG A 293 17.29 2.99 -6.94
N ARG A 294 16.68 3.73 -7.87
CA ARG A 294 15.22 3.88 -7.99
C ARG A 294 14.57 2.53 -8.23
N ASP A 295 15.01 1.81 -9.26
CA ASP A 295 14.43 0.52 -9.64
C ASP A 295 14.51 -0.49 -8.48
N ARG A 296 15.66 -0.53 -7.79
CA ARG A 296 15.89 -1.42 -6.64
C ARG A 296 14.95 -1.11 -5.47
N LEU A 297 14.70 0.17 -5.19
CA LEU A 297 13.73 0.58 -4.15
C LEU A 297 12.28 0.31 -4.57
N CYS A 298 11.93 0.55 -5.84
CA CYS A 298 10.61 0.22 -6.40
C CYS A 298 10.31 -1.27 -6.23
N LEU A 299 11.23 -2.13 -6.65
CA LEU A 299 11.12 -3.59 -6.50
C LEU A 299 11.02 -4.02 -5.05
N ALA A 300 11.79 -3.41 -4.14
CA ALA A 300 11.71 -3.71 -2.72
C ALA A 300 10.29 -3.46 -2.17
N VAL A 301 9.66 -2.36 -2.56
CA VAL A 301 8.28 -2.03 -2.18
C VAL A 301 7.30 -3.03 -2.78
N ILE A 302 7.42 -3.30 -4.09
CA ILE A 302 6.54 -4.24 -4.80
C ILE A 302 6.60 -5.62 -4.14
N LEU A 303 7.79 -6.14 -3.85
CA LEU A 303 7.97 -7.46 -3.24
C LEU A 303 7.45 -7.51 -1.81
N ALA A 304 7.68 -6.47 -1.00
CA ALA A 304 7.12 -6.40 0.36
C ALA A 304 5.58 -6.41 0.34
N CYS A 305 4.95 -5.64 -0.56
CA CYS A 305 3.50 -5.69 -0.78
C CYS A 305 3.05 -7.07 -1.28
N SER A 306 3.79 -7.67 -2.20
CA SER A 306 3.45 -8.95 -2.83
C SER A 306 3.47 -10.11 -1.84
N ILE A 307 4.41 -10.12 -0.88
CA ILE A 307 4.42 -11.12 0.19
C ILE A 307 3.19 -10.99 1.08
N PHE A 308 2.83 -9.75 1.42
CA PHE A 308 1.62 -9.50 2.18
C PHE A 308 0.36 -9.98 1.45
N GLN A 309 0.30 -9.80 0.12
CA GLN A 309 -0.85 -10.17 -0.70
C GLN A 309 -0.90 -11.66 -1.10
N PHE A 310 0.24 -12.29 -1.35
CA PHE A 310 0.29 -13.54 -2.14
C PHE A 310 1.09 -14.68 -1.50
N HIS A 311 1.69 -14.47 -0.33
CA HIS A 311 2.39 -15.55 0.37
C HIS A 311 1.45 -16.73 0.70
N GLY A 312 1.92 -17.94 0.39
CA GLY A 312 1.20 -19.19 0.57
C GLY A 312 0.21 -19.49 -0.56
N THR A 313 0.15 -18.66 -1.60
CA THR A 313 -0.67 -18.90 -2.80
C THR A 313 0.20 -18.74 -4.05
N TRP A 314 0.16 -17.57 -4.70
CA TRP A 314 0.97 -17.29 -5.89
C TRP A 314 2.46 -17.20 -5.58
N LEU A 315 2.80 -16.77 -4.37
CA LEU A 315 4.17 -16.77 -3.87
C LEU A 315 4.34 -17.96 -2.92
N ARG A 316 5.19 -18.90 -3.33
CA ARG A 316 5.53 -20.11 -2.57
C ARG A 316 6.19 -19.75 -1.23
N GLU A 317 6.12 -20.65 -0.27
CA GLU A 317 6.75 -20.45 1.05
C GLU A 317 8.27 -20.31 0.93
N ALA A 318 8.89 -21.18 0.14
CA ALA A 318 10.30 -21.07 -0.23
C ALA A 318 10.41 -20.41 -1.62
N TRP A 319 10.56 -19.09 -1.64
CA TRP A 319 10.81 -18.31 -2.86
C TRP A 319 12.17 -17.62 -2.81
N SER A 320 12.69 -17.23 -3.97
CA SER A 320 13.93 -16.47 -4.11
C SER A 320 13.86 -15.51 -5.30
N THR A 321 14.96 -14.80 -5.58
CA THR A 321 15.05 -13.91 -6.75
C THR A 321 14.98 -14.65 -8.10
N SER A 322 15.10 -15.98 -8.14
CA SER A 322 14.82 -16.77 -9.34
C SER A 322 13.33 -16.79 -9.71
N ASP A 323 12.45 -16.66 -8.72
CA ASP A 323 11.00 -16.82 -8.89
C ASP A 323 10.30 -15.53 -9.30
N ILE A 324 11.02 -14.41 -9.23
CA ILE A 324 10.55 -13.09 -9.66
C ILE A 324 10.98 -12.89 -11.11
N LEU A 325 10.03 -12.93 -12.03
CA LEU A 325 10.29 -12.88 -13.47
C LEU A 325 9.93 -11.54 -14.09
N PHE A 326 10.63 -11.15 -15.13
CA PHE A 326 10.33 -9.99 -15.95
C PHE A 326 10.07 -10.45 -17.37
N ALA A 327 8.91 -10.08 -17.90
CA ALA A 327 8.55 -10.34 -19.29
C ALA A 327 9.31 -9.36 -20.20
N ARG A 328 10.02 -9.90 -21.19
CA ARG A 328 10.61 -9.15 -22.28
C ARG A 328 9.73 -9.34 -23.52
N GLY A 329 9.23 -8.23 -24.05
CA GLY A 329 8.56 -8.18 -25.35
C GLY A 329 9.55 -8.46 -26.50
N SER A 330 9.09 -8.38 -27.74
CA SER A 330 9.96 -8.60 -28.91
C SER A 330 11.22 -7.71 -28.86
N ALA A 331 12.27 -8.08 -29.61
CA ALA A 331 13.67 -7.65 -29.45
C ALA A 331 13.99 -6.14 -29.34
N VAL A 332 13.01 -5.25 -29.53
CA VAL A 332 13.14 -3.80 -29.50
C VAL A 332 12.57 -3.16 -28.22
N GLU A 333 11.77 -3.88 -27.42
CA GLU A 333 11.21 -3.32 -26.17
C GLU A 333 12.19 -3.43 -24.99
N ASP A 334 12.35 -2.31 -24.28
CA ASP A 334 13.09 -2.23 -23.03
C ASP A 334 12.40 -3.05 -21.92
N LEU A 335 13.21 -3.66 -21.05
CA LEU A 335 12.73 -4.42 -19.90
C LEU A 335 11.96 -3.51 -18.93
N SER A 336 10.67 -3.77 -18.74
CA SER A 336 9.86 -3.02 -17.78
C SER A 336 10.07 -3.57 -16.36
N ILE A 337 11.01 -2.97 -15.63
CA ILE A 337 11.34 -3.34 -14.24
C ILE A 337 10.16 -3.11 -13.30
N ASP A 338 9.26 -2.20 -13.65
CA ASP A 338 8.06 -1.95 -12.86
C ASP A 338 7.06 -3.13 -12.94
N LYS A 339 7.22 -4.11 -13.83
CA LYS A 339 6.22 -5.17 -14.01
C LYS A 339 6.79 -6.57 -13.75
N PRO A 340 7.15 -6.91 -12.50
CA PRO A 340 7.56 -8.27 -12.17
C PRO A 340 6.35 -9.21 -12.18
N TYR A 341 6.61 -10.49 -12.40
CA TYR A 341 5.64 -11.56 -12.48
C TYR A 341 6.01 -12.72 -11.56
N LEU A 342 4.99 -13.38 -11.01
CA LEU A 342 5.11 -14.69 -10.37
C LEU A 342 4.61 -15.76 -11.32
N PHE A 343 5.41 -16.80 -11.54
CA PHE A 343 5.07 -17.90 -12.44
C PHE A 343 4.47 -19.09 -11.68
N CYS A 344 3.31 -19.55 -12.13
CA CYS A 344 2.63 -20.73 -11.59
C CYS A 344 2.26 -21.67 -12.74
N LYS A 345 2.61 -22.96 -12.62
CA LYS A 345 2.08 -23.99 -13.50
C LYS A 345 0.74 -24.47 -12.97
N VAL A 346 -0.16 -24.79 -13.89
CA VAL A 346 -1.43 -25.42 -13.53
C VAL A 346 -1.17 -26.91 -13.37
N ASP A 347 -0.91 -27.35 -12.13
CA ASP A 347 -0.74 -28.76 -11.81
C ASP A 347 -1.77 -29.19 -10.75
N PRO A 348 -2.75 -30.04 -11.11
CA PRO A 348 -3.73 -30.55 -10.16
C PRO A 348 -3.13 -31.49 -9.10
N ALA A 349 -1.91 -32.00 -9.30
CA ALA A 349 -1.23 -32.87 -8.33
C ALA A 349 -0.48 -32.10 -7.22
N ASP A 350 -0.06 -30.86 -7.49
CA ASP A 350 0.55 -29.96 -6.49
C ASP A 350 -0.43 -29.54 -5.37
N CYS A 351 -1.72 -29.90 -5.50
CA CYS A 351 -2.75 -29.69 -4.48
C CYS A 351 -2.72 -30.71 -3.33
N LYS A 352 -1.80 -31.69 -3.35
CA LYS A 352 -1.54 -32.50 -2.16
C LYS A 352 -0.63 -31.70 -1.26
N ASP A 353 -1.29 -30.99 -0.34
CA ASP A 353 -0.80 -30.50 0.95
C ASP A 353 0.52 -31.20 1.30
N GLU A 354 1.65 -30.63 0.85
CA GLU A 354 2.93 -30.98 1.42
C GLU A 354 2.83 -30.42 2.83
N SER A 355 2.29 -31.23 3.73
CA SER A 355 2.40 -31.03 5.16
C SER A 355 3.88 -31.07 5.46
N PHE A 356 4.55 -29.94 5.23
CA PHE A 356 5.91 -29.73 5.65
C PHE A 356 5.87 -29.96 7.15
N VAL A 357 6.57 -31.01 7.57
CA VAL A 357 6.84 -31.25 8.98
C VAL A 357 7.53 -30.00 9.46
N MET A 358 6.80 -29.17 10.21
CA MET A 358 7.34 -27.98 10.84
C MET A 358 8.67 -28.39 11.49
N PRO A 359 9.80 -27.73 11.14
CA PRO A 359 11.03 -27.92 11.88
C PRO A 359 10.70 -27.71 13.36
N GLY A 360 11.29 -28.53 14.23
CA GLY A 360 11.04 -28.46 15.66
C GLY A 360 11.17 -27.03 16.22
N PRO A 361 10.63 -26.78 17.43
CA PRO A 361 10.46 -25.45 18.03
C PRO A 361 11.75 -24.61 18.22
N ASP A 362 12.91 -25.08 17.76
CA ASP A 362 14.20 -24.39 17.79
C ASP A 362 14.50 -23.55 16.53
N ALA A 363 13.69 -23.62 15.47
CA ALA A 363 13.84 -22.74 14.30
C ALA A 363 13.20 -21.36 14.58
N MET A 364 13.89 -20.51 15.34
CA MET A 364 13.49 -19.12 15.68
C MET A 364 13.35 -18.16 14.48
N GLN A 365 13.39 -18.65 13.24
CA GLN A 365 13.43 -17.83 12.05
C GLN A 365 12.05 -17.77 11.39
N ASN A 366 11.55 -16.56 11.16
CA ASN A 366 10.30 -16.39 10.44
C ASN A 366 10.53 -16.72 8.96
N HIS A 367 10.12 -17.93 8.56
CA HIS A 367 10.29 -18.45 7.21
C HIS A 367 9.58 -17.61 6.13
N ILE A 368 8.56 -16.84 6.50
CA ILE A 368 7.82 -15.95 5.58
C ILE A 368 8.65 -14.72 5.21
N LEU A 369 9.28 -14.07 6.19
CA LEU A 369 10.00 -12.82 5.99
C LEU A 369 11.48 -13.02 5.66
N PHE A 370 12.03 -14.19 5.97
CA PHE A 370 13.46 -14.44 5.74
C PHE A 370 13.85 -14.31 4.25
N PRO A 371 13.14 -14.93 3.28
CA PRO A 371 13.43 -14.73 1.86
C PRO A 371 13.32 -13.27 1.41
N LEU A 372 12.40 -12.50 2.00
CA LEU A 372 12.31 -11.06 1.77
C LEU A 372 13.58 -10.36 2.25
N GLY A 373 14.02 -10.63 3.48
CA GLY A 373 15.22 -10.03 4.05
C GLY A 373 16.46 -10.26 3.17
N VAL A 374 16.63 -11.48 2.66
CA VAL A 374 17.70 -11.82 1.71
C VAL A 374 17.56 -11.01 0.42
N THR A 375 16.38 -11.05 -0.20
CA THR A 375 16.12 -10.35 -1.47
C THR A 375 16.31 -8.83 -1.34
N LEU A 376 15.94 -8.23 -0.20
CA LEU A 376 16.16 -6.82 0.08
C LEU A 376 17.65 -6.48 0.23
N ILE A 377 18.48 -7.38 0.76
CA ILE A 377 19.94 -7.17 0.73
C ILE A 377 20.44 -7.21 -0.72
N GLU A 378 20.02 -8.20 -1.51
CA GLU A 378 20.42 -8.33 -2.92
C GLU A 378 20.04 -7.08 -3.73
N LEU A 379 18.81 -6.57 -3.55
CA LEU A 379 18.34 -5.33 -4.16
C LEU A 379 19.12 -4.11 -3.63
N SER A 380 19.35 -4.02 -2.32
CA SER A 380 20.11 -2.92 -1.73
C SER A 380 21.53 -2.86 -2.28
N LEU A 381 22.19 -3.98 -2.50
CA LEU A 381 23.56 -4.05 -2.99
C LEU A 381 23.66 -4.10 -4.53
N GLY A 382 22.57 -4.46 -5.22
CA GLY A 382 22.57 -4.64 -6.67
C GLY A 382 23.33 -5.89 -7.14
N GLU A 383 23.51 -6.85 -6.24
CA GLU A 383 24.32 -8.06 -6.43
C GLU A 383 23.49 -9.27 -6.00
N CYS A 384 23.48 -10.34 -6.80
CA CYS A 384 22.92 -11.61 -6.35
C CYS A 384 23.87 -12.24 -5.33
N MET A 385 23.34 -12.58 -4.17
CA MET A 385 24.04 -13.32 -3.15
C MET A 385 23.77 -14.81 -3.35
N ALA A 386 24.80 -15.55 -3.74
CA ALA A 386 24.81 -16.99 -3.56
C ALA A 386 24.99 -17.29 -2.06
N LEU A 387 23.97 -17.03 -1.25
CA LEU A 387 23.91 -17.58 0.10
C LEU A 387 23.88 -19.10 -0.08
N SER A 388 25.04 -19.74 0.12
CA SER A 388 25.15 -21.21 0.05
C SER A 388 24.10 -21.82 0.96
N GLY A 389 23.12 -22.49 0.36
CA GLY A 389 22.06 -23.16 1.06
C GLY A 389 22.60 -24.32 1.89
N SER A 390 22.63 -24.16 3.20
CA SER A 390 21.83 -24.93 4.17
C SER A 390 22.47 -24.73 5.55
N PRO A 391 21.69 -24.48 6.62
CA PRO A 391 22.18 -24.69 7.96
C PRO A 391 22.29 -26.20 8.15
N ASP A 392 23.45 -26.76 7.82
CA ASP A 392 23.75 -28.15 8.14
C ASP A 392 23.65 -28.28 9.67
N ILE A 393 22.65 -29.04 10.11
CA ILE A 393 22.23 -29.16 11.50
C ILE A 393 23.34 -29.89 12.26
N GLY A 394 24.28 -29.15 12.85
CA GLY A 394 25.30 -29.79 13.69
C GLY A 394 26.40 -28.91 14.26
N ASP A 395 26.73 -27.75 13.66
CA ASP A 395 27.94 -27.03 14.07
C ASP A 395 27.67 -25.62 14.61
N SER A 396 27.73 -25.46 15.94
CA SER A 396 27.60 -24.18 16.65
C SER A 396 28.63 -23.11 16.20
N LYS A 397 29.71 -23.50 15.52
CA LYS A 397 30.65 -22.55 14.90
C LYS A 397 30.10 -21.88 13.63
N CYS A 398 29.18 -22.53 12.91
CA CYS A 398 28.58 -22.03 11.66
C CYS A 398 27.62 -20.85 11.91
N HIS A 399 26.90 -20.86 13.03
CA HIS A 399 25.97 -19.78 13.38
C HIS A 399 26.67 -18.45 13.69
N LEU A 400 27.87 -18.48 14.27
CA LEU A 400 28.64 -17.27 14.57
C LEU A 400 29.25 -16.64 13.29
N SER A 401 29.73 -17.46 12.34
CA SER A 401 30.22 -16.96 11.06
C SER A 401 29.09 -16.32 10.23
N HIS A 402 27.92 -16.98 10.15
CA HIS A 402 26.76 -16.42 9.47
C HIS A 402 26.26 -15.11 10.12
N PHE A 403 26.33 -15.00 11.45
CA PHE A 403 25.95 -13.77 12.15
C PHE A 403 26.90 -12.61 11.83
N HIS A 404 28.22 -12.84 11.83
CA HIS A 404 29.21 -11.82 11.47
C HIS A 404 29.05 -11.37 10.02
N GLU A 405 28.89 -12.31 9.09
CA GLU A 405 28.62 -12.02 7.68
C GLU A 405 27.35 -11.20 7.51
N THR A 406 26.28 -11.57 8.22
CA THR A 406 25.00 -10.84 8.18
C THR A 406 25.12 -9.43 8.76
N ALA A 407 25.89 -9.26 9.84
CA ALA A 407 26.13 -7.94 10.43
C ALA A 407 26.92 -7.01 9.48
N ASP A 408 27.91 -7.55 8.77
CA ASP A 408 28.65 -6.78 7.77
C ASP A 408 27.81 -6.48 6.52
N LEU A 409 26.97 -7.41 6.07
CA LEU A 409 25.97 -7.16 5.02
C LEU A 409 24.99 -6.06 5.42
N LEU A 410 24.42 -6.13 6.64
CA LEU A 410 23.54 -5.08 7.16
C LEU A 410 24.25 -3.73 7.19
N ARG A 411 25.53 -3.67 7.60
CA ARG A 411 26.31 -2.43 7.56
C ARG A 411 26.40 -1.87 6.15
N ARG A 412 26.64 -2.70 5.12
CA ARG A 412 26.63 -2.27 3.71
C ARG A 412 25.25 -1.74 3.29
N VAL A 413 24.18 -2.40 3.69
CA VAL A 413 22.80 -1.95 3.43
C VAL A 413 22.52 -0.59 4.07
N TYR A 414 22.98 -0.35 5.32
CA TYR A 414 22.87 0.96 5.97
C TYR A 414 23.54 2.06 5.14
N TRP A 415 24.74 1.80 4.60
CA TRP A 415 25.47 2.77 3.78
C TRP A 415 24.81 3.04 2.42
N GLU A 416 24.29 2.00 1.78
CA GLU A 416 23.78 2.09 0.40
C GLU A 416 22.30 2.54 0.34
N SER A 417 21.47 2.05 1.25
CA SER A 417 20.01 2.25 1.23
C SER A 417 19.46 3.06 2.41
N GLY A 418 20.27 3.32 3.44
CA GLY A 418 19.89 4.14 4.58
C GLY A 418 19.31 3.34 5.74
N CYS A 419 19.07 4.01 6.88
CA CYS A 419 18.69 3.36 8.12
C CYS A 419 17.30 2.72 8.09
N ASN A 420 16.30 3.40 7.52
CA ASN A 420 14.94 2.87 7.44
C ASN A 420 14.90 1.55 6.68
N TYR A 421 15.52 1.50 5.50
CA TYR A 421 15.64 0.29 4.69
C TYR A 421 16.38 -0.82 5.44
N ALA A 422 17.53 -0.51 6.05
CA ALA A 422 18.31 -1.49 6.80
C ALA A 422 17.57 -2.03 8.05
N ASP A 423 16.77 -1.19 8.71
CA ASP A 423 15.93 -1.61 9.83
C ASP A 423 14.83 -2.58 9.38
N VAL A 424 14.27 -2.37 8.18
CA VAL A 424 13.32 -3.33 7.56
C VAL A 424 14.02 -4.67 7.28
N VAL A 425 15.20 -4.65 6.65
CA VAL A 425 15.98 -5.87 6.40
C VAL A 425 16.25 -6.61 7.72
N LYS A 426 16.66 -5.89 8.76
CA LYS A 426 16.92 -6.46 10.07
C LYS A 426 15.67 -7.08 10.69
N GLU A 427 14.50 -6.44 10.58
CA GLU A 427 13.24 -7.01 11.09
C GLU A 427 12.83 -8.27 10.32
N CYS A 428 13.08 -8.33 9.01
CA CYS A 428 12.82 -9.52 8.20
C CYS A 428 13.73 -10.71 8.56
N LEU A 429 15.02 -10.45 8.82
CA LEU A 429 15.99 -11.50 9.14
C LEU A 429 15.95 -11.92 10.62
N PHE A 430 15.70 -10.97 11.51
CA PHE A 430 15.75 -11.13 12.97
C PHE A 430 14.53 -10.47 13.64
N PRO A 431 13.32 -11.02 13.45
CA PRO A 431 12.10 -10.44 14.00
C PRO A 431 12.13 -10.42 15.53
N LYS A 432 11.87 -9.25 16.14
CA LYS A 432 12.10 -9.03 17.59
C LYS A 432 11.20 -9.85 18.54
N LYS A 433 10.15 -10.50 18.04
CA LYS A 433 9.18 -11.27 18.84
C LYS A 433 8.49 -12.32 17.96
N ALA A 434 8.31 -13.54 18.46
CA ALA A 434 7.51 -14.60 17.83
C ALA A 434 6.00 -14.44 18.13
N VAL A 435 5.42 -13.28 17.80
CA VAL A 435 3.97 -13.06 17.97
C VAL A 435 3.33 -13.15 16.59
N GLY A 436 2.58 -14.24 16.38
CA GLY A 436 2.03 -14.64 15.10
C GLY A 436 3.13 -15.12 14.15
N LEU A 437 3.00 -16.34 13.62
CA LEU A 437 3.96 -16.92 12.68
C LEU A 437 3.40 -17.02 11.27
N GLN A 438 2.14 -16.66 11.09
CA GLN A 438 1.44 -16.84 9.83
C GLN A 438 0.49 -15.70 9.55
N PHE A 439 0.32 -15.49 8.26
CA PHE A 439 -0.71 -14.65 7.73
C PHE A 439 -2.12 -15.20 7.99
N GLY A 440 -3.11 -14.33 8.15
CA GLY A 440 -4.43 -14.66 8.73
C GLY A 440 -4.55 -14.35 10.23
N ASP A 441 -3.44 -14.11 10.92
CA ASP A 441 -3.43 -13.45 12.23
C ASP A 441 -3.35 -11.93 12.04
N SER A 442 -4.38 -11.21 12.50
CA SER A 442 -4.45 -9.75 12.38
C SER A 442 -3.28 -9.03 13.05
N VAL A 443 -2.74 -9.59 14.15
CA VAL A 443 -1.62 -8.98 14.88
C VAL A 443 -0.33 -9.11 14.08
N PHE A 444 -0.12 -10.28 13.45
CA PHE A 444 1.01 -10.50 12.57
C PHE A 444 0.94 -9.60 11.34
N GLU A 445 -0.24 -9.52 10.71
CA GLU A 445 -0.46 -8.69 9.52
C GLU A 445 -0.24 -7.21 9.81
N GLU A 446 -0.83 -6.68 10.89
CA GLU A 446 -0.61 -5.29 11.34
C GLU A 446 0.88 -5.02 11.54
N ARG A 447 1.58 -5.93 12.23
CA ARG A 447 3.01 -5.78 12.48
C ARG A 447 3.84 -5.80 11.21
N VAL A 448 3.66 -6.78 10.32
CA VAL A 448 4.40 -6.86 9.05
C VAL A 448 4.15 -5.60 8.23
N PHE A 449 2.91 -5.14 8.17
CA PHE A 449 2.59 -3.93 7.45
C PHE A 449 3.24 -2.69 8.08
N GLU A 450 3.26 -2.54 9.41
CA GLU A 450 3.90 -1.44 10.11
C GLU A 450 5.43 -1.44 10.05
N SER A 451 6.05 -2.61 10.19
CA SER A 451 7.50 -2.73 10.35
C SER A 451 8.25 -3.00 9.06
N VAL A 452 7.58 -3.51 8.02
CA VAL A 452 8.20 -3.86 6.73
C VAL A 452 7.64 -3.02 5.59
N VAL A 453 6.32 -3.10 5.35
CA VAL A 453 5.70 -2.49 4.16
C VAL A 453 5.64 -0.95 4.27
N SER A 454 5.15 -0.43 5.38
CA SER A 454 4.96 1.01 5.58
C SER A 454 6.26 1.82 5.53
N PRO A 455 7.39 1.38 6.14
CA PRO A 455 8.65 2.10 6.03
C PRO A 455 9.17 2.14 4.59
N LEU A 456 9.11 1.03 3.84
CA LEU A 456 9.52 0.99 2.44
C LEU A 456 8.65 1.90 1.56
N LEU A 457 7.33 1.93 1.79
CA LEU A 457 6.44 2.87 1.10
C LEU A 457 6.79 4.33 1.41
N ARG A 458 7.17 4.66 2.65
CA ARG A 458 7.59 6.02 3.02
C ARG A 458 8.92 6.39 2.36
N ASP A 459 9.89 5.48 2.36
CA ASP A 459 11.19 5.69 1.71
C ASP A 459 11.01 5.89 0.21
N TRP A 460 10.12 5.12 -0.43
CA TRP A 460 9.76 5.31 -1.83
C TRP A 460 9.09 6.66 -2.09
N ALA A 461 8.09 7.05 -1.28
CA ALA A 461 7.44 8.35 -1.41
C ALA A 461 8.44 9.51 -1.27
N TYR A 462 9.39 9.38 -0.34
CA TYR A 462 10.45 10.35 -0.14
C TYR A 462 11.41 10.39 -1.34
N PHE A 463 11.77 9.24 -1.90
CA PHE A 463 12.64 9.12 -3.07
C PHE A 463 12.04 9.74 -4.33
N GLU A 464 10.74 9.51 -4.59
CA GLU A 464 10.02 10.14 -5.71
C GLU A 464 9.84 11.65 -5.53
N GLY A 465 9.86 12.12 -4.28
CA GLY A 465 9.61 13.51 -3.91
C GLY A 465 8.16 13.96 -4.15
N PRO A 466 7.80 15.19 -3.78
CA PRO A 466 6.44 15.75 -3.95
C PRO A 466 6.02 15.98 -5.42
N ALA A 467 6.79 15.51 -6.40
CA ALA A 467 6.66 15.91 -7.80
C ALA A 467 5.53 15.20 -8.58
N TYR A 468 4.79 14.28 -7.95
CA TYR A 468 3.61 13.61 -8.53
C TYR A 468 2.27 14.16 -8.01
N VAL A 469 2.24 15.43 -7.60
CA VAL A 469 1.01 16.22 -7.46
C VAL A 469 1.05 17.35 -8.50
N LYS A 470 0.89 16.97 -9.77
CA LYS A 470 0.53 17.89 -10.85
C LYS A 470 -0.65 17.33 -11.61
#